data_AF-A0A329UGS5-F1
#
_entry.id   AF-A0A329UGS5-F1
#
_cell.length_a   1.000
_cell.length_b   1.000
_cell.length_c   1.000
_cell.angle_alpha   90.00
_cell.angle_beta   90.00
_cell.angle_gamma   90.00
#
_symmetry.space_group_name_H-M   'P 1'
#
loop_
_entity.id
_entity.type
_entity.pdbx_description
1 polymer ?
#
loop_
_entity_poly.entity_id
_entity_poly.type
_entity_poly.pdbx_seq_one_letter_code
_entity_poly.pdbx_strand_id
1 'polypeptide(L)'
;MQLPCICFYGLKTDAFPPPQNEGRNRISTYIDAKYFRDFADNASPAEIAALPPKKQPAIAVIKDWAEFVRRLKAKLNSIGVPDECILVSPVQYFDFTPYSTDDSWVDLNCTPPKELFVKSKQDFEYQNELRIVIDTDDPTILDLLSNPIEIGNLSDIAAVAEGYHPEGIEVTATFNSYIIP
;
A
#
# COMPACT_ATOMS: atom_id res chain seq x y z
N MET A 1 -1.73 -20.61 -4.83
CA MET A 1 -0.46 -20.10 -5.40
C MET A 1 0.08 -19.04 -4.46
N GLN A 2 1.39 -19.00 -4.23
CA GLN A 2 2.04 -17.95 -3.46
C GLN A 2 2.75 -17.01 -4.44
N LEU A 3 2.00 -16.04 -4.98
CA LEU A 3 2.57 -15.06 -5.89
C LEU A 3 3.35 -13.99 -5.11
N PRO A 4 4.52 -13.54 -5.58
CA PRO A 4 5.22 -12.42 -4.98
C PRO A 4 4.33 -11.18 -4.96
N CYS A 5 4.22 -10.56 -3.79
CA CYS A 5 3.39 -9.37 -3.62
C CYS A 5 4.04 -8.36 -2.67
N ILE A 6 3.74 -7.09 -2.91
CA ILE A 6 4.08 -5.99 -2.01
C ILE A 6 2.87 -5.06 -1.86
N CYS A 7 2.66 -4.60 -0.64
CA CYS A 7 1.50 -3.82 -0.22
C CYS A 7 1.96 -2.45 0.27
N PHE A 8 1.26 -1.40 -0.14
CA PHE A 8 1.49 -0.02 0.31
C PHE A 8 0.19 0.55 0.87
N TYR A 9 0.30 1.54 1.75
CA TYR A 9 -0.82 2.41 2.06
C TYR A 9 -1.01 3.44 0.93
N GLY A 10 -2.16 3.41 0.27
CA GLY A 10 -2.49 4.34 -0.81
C GLY A 10 -3.17 5.61 -0.31
N LEU A 11 -2.43 6.70 -0.11
CA LEU A 11 -3.03 7.97 0.26
C LEU A 11 -3.79 8.59 -0.93
N LYS A 12 -5.11 8.46 -0.93
CA LYS A 12 -5.99 8.99 -1.99
C LYS A 12 -6.37 10.44 -1.73
N THR A 13 -6.67 11.20 -2.78
CA THR A 13 -7.08 12.61 -2.66
C THR A 13 -8.40 12.76 -1.91
N ASP A 14 -9.33 11.81 -2.06
CA ASP A 14 -10.62 11.79 -1.36
C ASP A 14 -10.51 11.46 0.13
N ALA A 15 -9.33 11.02 0.61
CA ALA A 15 -9.05 10.91 2.03
C ALA A 15 -8.95 12.29 2.70
N PHE A 16 -8.71 13.35 1.93
CA PHE A 16 -8.68 14.72 2.43
C PHE A 16 -10.08 15.35 2.36
N PRO A 17 -10.48 16.16 3.35
CA PRO A 17 -11.74 16.88 3.31
C PRO A 17 -11.77 17.84 2.11
N PRO A 18 -12.94 18.08 1.49
CA PRO A 18 -13.03 19.04 0.40
C PRO A 18 -12.59 20.44 0.87
N PRO A 19 -11.85 21.19 0.05
CA PRO A 19 -11.41 22.53 0.41
C PRO A 19 -12.61 23.46 0.60
N GLN A 20 -12.59 24.26 1.66
CA GLN A 20 -13.69 25.18 1.99
C GLN A 20 -13.59 26.54 1.31
N ASN A 21 -12.39 26.92 0.83
CA ASN A 21 -12.13 28.22 0.22
C ASN A 21 -11.42 28.05 -1.12
N GLU A 22 -11.51 29.06 -2.00
CA GLU A 22 -10.66 29.12 -3.18
C GLU A 22 -9.21 29.46 -2.82
N GLY A 23 -8.28 29.07 -3.69
CA GLY A 23 -6.86 29.34 -3.53
C GLY A 23 -6.12 28.25 -2.77
N ARG A 24 -5.07 28.63 -2.04
CA ARG A 24 -4.12 27.70 -1.42
C ARG A 24 -4.65 27.22 -0.07
N ASN A 25 -5.13 25.98 -0.02
CA ASN A 25 -5.67 25.35 1.19
C ASN A 25 -4.69 24.35 1.78
N ARG A 26 -4.48 24.43 3.09
CA ARG A 26 -3.79 23.39 3.87
C ARG A 26 -4.86 22.51 4.50
N ILE A 27 -4.93 21.26 4.08
CA ILE A 27 -5.89 20.27 4.59
C ILE A 27 -5.14 19.04 5.10
N SER A 28 -5.68 18.42 6.14
CA SER A 28 -5.11 17.21 6.72
C SER A 28 -6.06 16.03 6.65
N THR A 29 -5.47 14.86 6.66
CA THR A 29 -6.13 13.57 6.85
C THR A 29 -5.32 12.76 7.84
N TYR A 30 -5.85 11.63 8.27
CA TYR A 30 -5.25 10.82 9.31
C TYR A 30 -5.19 9.36 8.88
N ILE A 31 -4.00 8.76 9.00
CA ILE A 31 -3.79 7.34 8.82
C ILE A 31 -3.95 6.67 10.19
N ASP A 32 -4.89 5.74 10.27
CA ASP A 32 -5.26 5.09 11.52
C ASP A 32 -4.09 4.34 12.14
N ALA A 33 -3.94 4.49 13.44
CA ALA A 33 -2.96 3.79 14.26
C ALA A 33 -2.95 2.26 14.06
N LYS A 34 -4.12 1.67 13.79
CA LYS A 34 -4.28 0.24 13.52
C LYS A 34 -3.42 -0.21 12.35
N TYR A 35 -3.27 0.60 11.29
CA TYR A 35 -2.42 0.27 10.15
C TYR A 35 -0.96 0.02 10.58
N PHE A 36 -0.40 0.92 11.39
CA PHE A 36 0.99 0.81 11.86
C PHE A 36 1.17 -0.30 12.89
N ARG A 37 0.17 -0.56 13.74
CA ARG A 37 0.20 -1.67 14.70
C ARG A 37 0.20 -3.02 13.99
N ASP A 38 -0.68 -3.20 13.00
CA ASP A 38 -0.73 -4.45 12.23
C ASP A 38 0.61 -4.70 11.48
N PHE A 39 1.27 -3.65 10.99
CA PHE A 39 2.58 -3.77 10.33
C PHE A 39 3.72 -4.15 11.28
N ALA A 40 3.57 -3.85 12.57
CA ALA A 40 4.55 -4.18 13.60
C ALA A 40 4.16 -5.44 14.40
N ASP A 41 3.33 -6.32 13.83
CA ASP A 41 2.80 -7.53 14.49
C ASP A 41 2.18 -7.25 15.87
N ASN A 42 1.57 -6.07 16.03
CA ASN A 42 1.01 -5.55 17.28
C ASN A 42 2.01 -5.42 18.44
N ALA A 43 3.31 -5.32 18.14
CA ALA A 43 4.34 -5.02 19.14
C ALA A 43 4.02 -3.71 19.87
N SER A 44 4.16 -3.73 21.19
CA SER A 44 3.98 -2.56 22.03
C SER A 44 5.08 -1.52 21.79
N PRO A 45 4.83 -0.23 22.11
CA PRO A 45 5.85 0.81 22.00
C PRO A 45 7.14 0.49 22.79
N ALA A 46 7.01 -0.19 23.93
CA ALA A 46 8.16 -0.61 24.75
C ALA A 46 9.00 -1.69 24.05
N GLU A 47 8.35 -2.67 23.41
CA GLU A 47 9.04 -3.71 22.63
C GLU A 47 9.78 -3.10 21.45
N ILE A 48 9.14 -2.18 20.72
CA ILE A 48 9.78 -1.49 19.60
C ILE A 48 10.97 -0.62 20.06
N ALA A 49 10.83 0.12 21.16
CA ALA A 49 11.91 0.94 21.70
C ALA A 49 13.13 0.12 22.16
N ALA A 50 12.92 -1.14 22.56
CA ALA A 50 13.99 -2.06 22.93
C ALA A 50 14.74 -2.65 21.73
N LEU A 51 14.21 -2.52 20.51
CA LEU A 51 14.90 -3.00 19.30
C LEU A 51 16.15 -2.16 19.01
N PRO A 52 17.23 -2.79 18.48
CA PRO A 52 18.37 -2.05 17.95
C PRO A 52 17.91 -0.99 16.94
N PRO A 53 18.55 0.19 16.85
CA PRO A 53 18.10 1.28 15.97
C PRO A 53 17.84 0.86 14.52
N LYS A 54 18.69 0.00 13.95
CA LYS A 54 18.55 -0.52 12.57
C LYS A 54 17.40 -1.53 12.38
N LYS A 55 16.76 -1.96 13.47
CA LYS A 55 15.63 -2.89 13.48
C LYS A 55 14.34 -2.22 13.91
N GLN A 56 14.37 -0.95 14.28
CA GLN A 56 13.15 -0.20 14.55
C GLN A 56 12.42 0.06 13.23
N PRO A 57 11.07 0.03 13.23
CA PRO A 57 10.29 0.33 12.04
C PRO A 57 10.53 1.77 11.58
N ALA A 58 10.48 1.95 10.28
CA ALA A 58 10.55 3.25 9.63
C ALA A 58 9.54 3.28 8.48
N ILE A 59 9.10 4.48 8.13
CA ILE A 59 8.13 4.67 7.05
C ILE A 59 8.85 5.31 5.86
N ALA A 60 8.76 4.65 4.72
CA ALA A 60 9.13 5.25 3.44
C ALA A 60 7.88 5.85 2.78
N VAL A 61 7.88 7.16 2.60
CA VAL A 61 6.81 7.89 1.90
C VAL A 61 7.23 8.12 0.47
N ILE A 62 6.59 7.43 -0.47
CA ILE A 62 6.80 7.64 -1.91
C ILE A 62 6.00 8.86 -2.36
N LYS A 63 6.69 9.92 -2.76
CA LYS A 63 6.11 11.20 -3.22
C LYS A 63 5.79 11.18 -4.71
N ASP A 64 6.52 10.40 -5.50
CA ASP A 64 6.28 10.19 -6.93
C ASP A 64 6.02 8.70 -7.21
N TRP A 65 4.74 8.34 -7.17
CA TRP A 65 4.30 6.96 -7.40
C TRP A 65 4.56 6.49 -8.83
N ALA A 66 4.42 7.38 -9.82
CA ALA A 66 4.60 7.02 -11.22
C ALA A 66 6.06 6.65 -11.50
N GLU A 67 7.01 7.46 -11.00
CA GLU A 67 8.43 7.18 -11.14
C GLU A 67 8.85 5.94 -10.35
N PHE A 68 8.28 5.71 -9.17
CA PHE A 68 8.49 4.47 -8.40
C PHE A 68 8.09 3.23 -9.22
N VAL A 69 6.86 3.20 -9.74
CA VAL A 69 6.35 2.09 -10.55
C VAL A 69 7.20 1.90 -11.81
N ARG A 70 7.64 2.99 -12.45
CA ARG A 70 8.52 2.93 -13.62
C ARG A 70 9.87 2.26 -13.30
N ARG A 71 10.51 2.63 -12.19
CA ARG A 71 11.79 2.02 -11.74
C ARG A 71 11.63 0.56 -11.37
N LEU A 72 10.55 0.23 -10.64
CA LEU A 72 10.23 -1.14 -10.27
C LEU A 72 10.01 -2.01 -11.53
N LYS A 73 9.17 -1.57 -12.47
CA LYS A 73 8.94 -2.28 -13.74
C LYS A 73 10.22 -2.46 -14.53
N ALA A 74 11.03 -1.41 -14.67
CA ALA A 74 12.32 -1.52 -15.35
C ALA A 74 13.22 -2.60 -14.72
N LYS A 75 13.26 -2.69 -13.38
CA LYS A 75 14.02 -3.72 -12.67
C LYS A 75 13.43 -5.12 -12.90
N LEU A 76 12.12 -5.28 -12.75
CA LEU A 76 11.41 -6.55 -12.97
C LEU A 76 11.60 -7.07 -14.41
N ASN A 77 11.49 -6.18 -15.40
CA ASN A 77 11.73 -6.54 -16.81
C ASN A 77 13.18 -6.97 -17.04
N SER A 78 14.15 -6.33 -16.39
CA SER A 78 15.57 -6.70 -16.51
C SER A 78 15.90 -8.09 -15.97
N ILE A 79 15.06 -8.63 -15.07
CA ILE A 79 15.19 -9.99 -14.54
C ILE A 79 14.26 -10.99 -15.22
N GLY A 80 13.58 -10.58 -16.31
CA GLY A 80 12.78 -11.46 -17.15
C GLY A 80 11.28 -11.47 -16.87
N VAL A 81 10.77 -10.61 -15.98
CA VAL A 81 9.31 -10.50 -15.75
C VAL A 81 8.65 -9.71 -16.88
N PRO A 82 7.67 -10.24 -17.61
CA PRO A 82 6.93 -9.49 -18.62
C PRO A 82 6.05 -8.39 -17.99
N ASP A 83 5.83 -7.29 -18.72
CA ASP A 83 5.10 -6.12 -18.20
C ASP A 83 3.63 -6.46 -17.86
N GLU A 84 3.03 -7.39 -18.62
CA GLU A 84 1.69 -7.94 -18.42
C GLU A 84 1.54 -8.78 -17.14
N CYS A 85 2.65 -9.33 -16.62
CA CYS A 85 2.69 -10.07 -15.37
C CYS A 85 2.79 -9.14 -14.15
N ILE A 86 3.04 -7.84 -14.34
CA ILE A 86 3.22 -6.86 -13.26
C ILE A 86 1.89 -6.15 -13.01
N LEU A 87 1.08 -6.72 -12.12
CA LEU A 87 -0.25 -6.22 -11.79
C LEU A 87 -0.15 -5.18 -10.67
N VAL A 88 -0.53 -3.94 -10.95
CA VAL A 88 -0.54 -2.83 -9.97
C VAL A 88 -1.96 -2.30 -9.86
N SER A 89 -2.58 -2.39 -8.68
CA SER A 89 -3.94 -1.89 -8.47
C SER A 89 -4.21 -1.56 -7.00
N PRO A 90 -5.07 -0.56 -6.71
CA PRO A 90 -5.71 -0.49 -5.40
C PRO A 90 -6.52 -1.76 -5.14
N VAL A 91 -6.52 -2.17 -3.86
CA VAL A 91 -7.43 -3.20 -3.35
C VAL A 91 -8.84 -2.62 -3.27
N GLN A 92 -9.80 -3.41 -3.71
CA GLN A 92 -11.22 -3.14 -3.60
C GLN A 92 -11.76 -3.76 -2.32
N TYR A 93 -12.58 -3.01 -1.62
CA TYR A 93 -13.15 -3.40 -0.34
C TYR A 93 -14.65 -3.66 -0.51
N PHE A 94 -15.07 -4.90 -0.27
CA PHE A 94 -16.46 -5.32 -0.42
C PHE A 94 -17.08 -5.63 0.94
N ASP A 95 -18.35 -5.28 1.08
CA ASP A 95 -19.14 -5.73 2.23
C ASP A 95 -19.59 -7.17 1.97
N PHE A 96 -19.01 -8.10 2.74
CA PHE A 96 -19.37 -9.52 2.67
C PHE A 96 -20.44 -9.92 3.69
N THR A 97 -20.90 -9.01 4.55
CA THR A 97 -21.94 -9.28 5.57
C THR A 97 -23.21 -9.90 4.99
N PRO A 98 -23.72 -9.46 3.81
CA PRO A 98 -24.90 -10.09 3.20
C PRO A 98 -24.69 -11.57 2.82
N TYR A 99 -23.43 -12.01 2.75
CA TYR A 99 -23.01 -13.34 2.36
C TYR A 99 -22.30 -14.08 3.51
N SER A 100 -22.54 -13.71 4.78
CA SER A 100 -21.96 -14.42 5.94
C SER A 100 -22.97 -15.42 6.53
N THR A 101 -23.36 -16.42 5.74
CA THR A 101 -24.21 -17.53 6.20
C THR A 101 -23.45 -18.86 6.11
N ASP A 102 -23.81 -19.84 6.94
CA ASP A 102 -23.04 -21.08 7.14
C ASP A 102 -22.75 -21.89 5.86
N ASP A 103 -23.50 -21.65 4.77
CA ASP A 103 -23.37 -22.36 3.47
C ASP A 103 -23.10 -21.44 2.26
N SER A 104 -22.57 -20.23 2.50
CA SER A 104 -22.31 -19.25 1.45
C SER A 104 -20.89 -19.34 0.87
N TRP A 105 -20.80 -19.19 -0.44
CA TRP A 105 -19.53 -18.95 -1.15
C TRP A 105 -19.70 -17.71 -2.02
N VAL A 106 -18.62 -16.95 -2.16
CA VAL A 106 -18.58 -15.78 -3.03
C VAL A 106 -17.66 -16.10 -4.19
N ASP A 107 -18.21 -16.07 -5.40
CA ASP A 107 -17.43 -15.99 -6.62
C ASP A 107 -17.40 -14.54 -7.10
N LEU A 108 -16.19 -14.00 -7.15
CA LEU A 108 -15.92 -12.64 -7.57
C LEU A 108 -16.08 -12.45 -9.09
N ASN A 109 -16.31 -13.54 -9.83
CA ASN A 109 -16.43 -13.59 -11.29
C ASN A 109 -15.28 -12.83 -11.97
N CYS A 110 -14.06 -13.07 -11.49
CA CYS A 110 -12.84 -12.43 -11.96
C CYS A 110 -11.83 -13.47 -12.46
N THR A 111 -11.02 -13.09 -13.45
CA THR A 111 -9.91 -13.91 -13.91
C THR A 111 -8.81 -13.92 -12.85
N PRO A 112 -8.30 -15.10 -12.42
CA PRO A 112 -7.15 -15.16 -11.53
C PRO A 112 -5.94 -14.39 -12.10
N PRO A 113 -5.12 -13.75 -11.24
CA PRO A 113 -5.22 -13.70 -9.78
C PRO A 113 -5.92 -12.42 -9.27
N LYS A 114 -6.94 -11.89 -9.98
CA LYS A 114 -7.60 -10.63 -9.62
C LYS A 114 -8.28 -10.65 -8.25
N GLU A 115 -8.63 -11.82 -7.72
CA GLU A 115 -9.13 -12.01 -6.36
C GLU A 115 -8.13 -11.51 -5.31
N LEU A 116 -6.82 -11.46 -5.63
CA LEU A 116 -5.81 -10.87 -4.76
C LEU A 116 -5.96 -9.36 -4.61
N PHE A 117 -6.83 -8.69 -5.36
CA PHE A 117 -7.12 -7.26 -5.19
C PHE A 117 -8.45 -7.01 -4.50
N VAL A 118 -8.98 -8.00 -3.78
CA VAL A 118 -10.26 -7.90 -3.05
C VAL A 118 -10.06 -8.21 -1.57
N LYS A 119 -10.64 -7.39 -0.69
CA LYS A 119 -10.64 -7.59 0.77
C LYS A 119 -12.00 -7.27 1.39
N SER A 120 -12.25 -7.82 2.58
CA SER A 120 -13.38 -7.45 3.41
C SER A 120 -13.28 -5.98 3.80
N LYS A 121 -14.37 -5.23 3.56
CA LYS A 121 -14.50 -3.85 3.99
C LYS A 121 -14.48 -3.74 5.52
N GLN A 122 -15.24 -4.60 6.20
CA GLN A 122 -15.36 -4.58 7.66
C GLN A 122 -14.00 -4.77 8.35
N ASP A 123 -13.16 -5.66 7.81
CA ASP A 123 -11.94 -6.10 8.49
C ASP A 123 -10.68 -5.37 8.04
N PHE A 124 -10.68 -4.73 6.86
CA PHE A 124 -9.45 -4.26 6.23
C PHE A 124 -9.53 -2.90 5.53
N GLU A 125 -10.67 -2.22 5.48
CA GLU A 125 -10.80 -0.93 4.74
C GLU A 125 -9.79 0.12 5.21
N TYR A 126 -9.47 0.16 6.51
CA TYR A 126 -8.49 1.09 7.08
C TYR A 126 -7.07 0.91 6.50
N GLN A 127 -6.76 -0.23 5.87
CA GLN A 127 -5.44 -0.47 5.26
C GLN A 127 -5.25 0.32 3.96
N ASN A 128 -6.37 0.68 3.30
CA ASN A 128 -6.42 1.47 2.07
C ASN A 128 -5.31 1.11 1.07
N GLU A 129 -5.23 -0.18 0.75
CA GLU A 129 -4.03 -0.79 0.19
C GLU A 129 -3.88 -0.53 -1.31
N LEU A 130 -2.66 -0.19 -1.74
CA LEU A 130 -2.17 -0.36 -3.10
C LEU A 130 -1.33 -1.62 -3.15
N ARG A 131 -1.64 -2.53 -4.07
CA ARG A 131 -0.96 -3.82 -4.18
C ARG A 131 -0.24 -3.94 -5.52
N ILE A 132 0.93 -4.56 -5.48
CA ILE A 132 1.66 -5.02 -6.65
C ILE A 132 1.78 -6.54 -6.54
N VAL A 133 1.38 -7.26 -7.59
CA VAL A 133 1.47 -8.72 -7.69
C VAL A 133 2.28 -9.05 -8.94
N ILE A 134 3.20 -10.01 -8.81
CA ILE A 134 3.91 -10.60 -9.94
C ILE A 134 3.24 -11.91 -10.30
N ASP A 135 2.47 -11.91 -11.39
CA ASP A 135 1.73 -13.07 -11.89
C ASP A 135 2.62 -13.94 -12.78
N THR A 136 3.34 -14.86 -12.16
CA THR A 136 4.29 -15.76 -12.83
C THR A 136 4.32 -17.12 -12.15
N ASP A 137 4.51 -18.16 -12.95
CA ASP A 137 4.79 -19.52 -12.52
C ASP A 137 6.24 -19.95 -12.80
N ASP A 138 7.09 -19.04 -13.28
CA ASP A 138 8.51 -19.32 -13.54
C ASP A 138 9.26 -19.54 -12.22
N PRO A 139 9.75 -20.76 -11.93
CA PRO A 139 10.42 -21.05 -10.67
C PRO A 139 11.71 -20.24 -10.48
N THR A 140 12.37 -19.83 -11.57
CA THR A 140 13.58 -19.00 -11.53
C THR A 140 13.26 -17.60 -11.04
N ILE A 141 12.16 -17.02 -11.53
CA ILE A 141 11.70 -15.69 -11.11
C ILE A 141 11.21 -15.75 -9.67
N LEU A 142 10.47 -16.80 -9.30
CA LEU A 142 9.97 -16.99 -7.93
C LEU A 142 11.11 -17.13 -6.92
N ASP A 143 12.16 -17.90 -7.25
CA ASP A 143 13.35 -18.02 -6.41
C ASP A 143 14.08 -16.68 -6.25
N LEU A 144 14.23 -15.92 -7.35
CA LEU A 144 14.85 -14.60 -7.31
C LEU A 144 14.07 -13.62 -6.43
N LEU A 145 12.74 -13.60 -6.58
CA LEU A 145 11.84 -12.72 -5.81
C LEU A 145 11.57 -13.20 -4.38
N SER A 146 12.08 -14.37 -3.97
CA SER A 146 12.10 -14.78 -2.56
C SER A 146 13.05 -13.92 -1.72
N ASN A 147 13.95 -13.18 -2.37
CA ASN A 147 14.87 -12.24 -1.75
C ASN A 147 14.56 -10.79 -2.17
N PRO A 148 14.91 -9.79 -1.35
CA PRO A 148 14.77 -8.39 -1.73
C PRO A 148 15.53 -8.06 -3.02
N ILE A 149 14.87 -7.32 -3.92
CA ILE A 149 15.49 -6.79 -5.15
C ILE A 149 15.84 -5.31 -4.99
N GLU A 150 16.98 -4.90 -5.54
CA GLU A 150 17.37 -3.50 -5.59
C GLU A 150 16.79 -2.82 -6.85
N ILE A 151 15.94 -1.82 -6.65
CA ILE A 151 15.33 -1.00 -7.73
C ILE A 151 16.05 0.34 -7.93
N GLY A 152 17.18 0.53 -7.25
CA GLY A 152 17.98 1.75 -7.27
C GLY A 152 17.64 2.72 -6.12
N ASN A 153 18.33 3.86 -6.13
CA ASN A 153 18.14 4.92 -5.13
C ASN A 153 16.76 5.57 -5.30
N LEU A 154 16.05 5.82 -4.19
CA LEU A 154 14.73 6.45 -4.17
C LEU A 154 14.70 7.81 -3.45
N SER A 155 15.84 8.35 -3.01
CA SER A 155 15.90 9.57 -2.19
C SER A 155 15.36 10.82 -2.90
N ASP A 156 15.33 10.80 -4.23
CA ASP A 156 14.74 11.86 -5.05
C ASP A 156 13.21 11.79 -5.09
N ILE A 157 12.62 10.60 -4.96
CA ILE A 157 11.17 10.37 -5.04
C ILE A 157 10.52 9.92 -3.73
N ALA A 158 11.31 9.72 -2.68
CA ALA A 158 10.85 9.24 -1.39
C ALA A 158 11.37 10.12 -0.24
N ALA A 159 10.76 9.97 0.92
CA ALA A 159 11.24 10.50 2.19
C ALA A 159 11.12 9.40 3.24
N VAL A 160 11.99 9.44 4.24
CA VAL A 160 11.91 8.53 5.40
C VAL A 160 11.37 9.31 6.59
N ALA A 161 10.32 8.80 7.20
CA ALA A 161 9.90 9.20 8.54
C ALA A 161 10.40 8.12 9.51
N GLU A 162 11.29 8.52 10.42
CA GLU A 162 11.83 7.63 11.44
C GLU A 162 10.82 7.44 12.58
N GLY A 163 10.78 6.22 13.10
CA GLY A 163 10.05 5.90 14.32
C GLY A 163 8.80 5.07 14.11
N TYR A 164 8.32 4.55 15.23
CA TYR A 164 7.07 3.83 15.32
C TYR A 164 5.92 4.81 15.58
N HIS A 165 4.82 4.64 14.85
CA HIS A 165 3.66 5.53 14.92
C HIS A 165 2.43 4.80 15.51
N PRO A 166 2.48 4.40 16.80
CA PRO A 166 1.40 3.65 17.44
C PRO A 166 0.10 4.44 17.61
N GLU A 167 0.19 5.76 17.46
CA GLU A 167 -0.92 6.72 17.50
C GLU A 167 -1.30 7.22 16.11
N GLY A 168 -0.90 6.52 15.05
CA GLY A 168 -1.18 6.92 13.66
C GLY A 168 -0.38 8.14 13.23
N ILE A 169 -0.74 8.68 12.06
CA ILE A 169 -0.05 9.83 11.46
C ILE A 169 -1.07 10.80 10.87
N GLU A 170 -0.96 12.07 11.25
CA GLU A 170 -1.60 13.15 10.51
C GLU A 170 -0.78 13.49 9.26
N VAL A 171 -1.40 13.38 8.09
CA VAL A 171 -0.80 13.80 6.83
C VAL A 171 -1.40 15.12 6.42
N THR A 172 -0.55 16.13 6.24
CA THR A 172 -0.97 17.44 5.74
C THR A 172 -0.50 17.66 4.31
N ALA A 173 -1.40 18.12 3.45
CA ALA A 173 -1.07 18.53 2.09
C ALA A 173 -1.59 19.93 1.80
N THR A 174 -0.97 20.59 0.81
CA THR A 174 -1.37 21.90 0.35
C THR A 174 -1.88 21.80 -1.09
N PHE A 175 -3.13 22.19 -1.30
CA PHE A 175 -3.79 22.12 -2.60
C PHE A 175 -4.14 23.52 -3.08
N ASN A 176 -4.09 23.73 -4.39
CA ASN A 176 -4.72 24.88 -5.01
C ASN A 176 -6.13 24.48 -5.42
N SER A 177 -7.11 25.16 -4.86
CA SER A 177 -8.53 24.85 -5.01
C SER A 177 -9.20 25.93 -5.86
N TYR A 178 -10.00 25.50 -6.83
CA TYR A 178 -10.87 26.37 -7.62
C TYR A 178 -12.30 25.88 -7.38
N ILE A 179 -13.17 26.73 -6.83
CA ILE A 179 -14.56 26.35 -6.59
C ILE A 179 -15.33 26.72 -7.85
N ILE A 180 -15.61 25.72 -8.68
CA ILE A 180 -16.45 25.95 -9.87
C ILE A 180 -17.91 26.08 -9.38
N PRO A 181 -18.58 27.22 -9.63
CA PRO A 181 -19.94 27.47 -9.16
C PRO A 181 -21.00 26.56 -9.81
#